data_AF-A0A3P7MXU9-F1
#
_entry.id   AF-A0A3P7MXU9-F1
#
_cell.length_a   1.000
_cell.length_b   1.000
_cell.length_c   1.000
_cell.angle_alpha   90.00
_cell.angle_beta   90.00
_cell.angle_gamma   90.00
#
_symmetry.space_group_name_H-M   'P 1'
#
loop_
_entity.id
_entity.type
_entity.pdbx_description
1 polymer ?
#
loop_
_entity_poly.entity_id
_entity_poly.type
_entity_poly.pdbx_seq_one_letter_code
_entity_poly.pdbx_strand_id
1 'polypeptide(L)'
;MMPWSITSHPVLSLNNSWQYCPTTLSSTRKMLAPDFFASFKSALQKCEANEKSKNAMRQQVSTLFLQHKPQTTISEAQGRELMRIQKMKDIVTLPADKGRSTVVMDKTVYMEKLQGMLGDENAWRAQETRGQRQQGD
;
A
#
# COMPACT_ATOMS: atom_id res chain seq x y z
N MET A 1 -50.68 24.84 1.53
CA MET A 1 -49.90 23.74 0.93
C MET A 1 -48.63 23.60 1.74
N MET A 2 -48.55 22.52 2.52
CA MET A 2 -47.55 22.30 3.57
C MET A 2 -46.26 21.64 3.01
N PRO A 3 -45.14 21.73 3.75
CA PRO A 3 -43.77 21.67 3.23
C PRO A 3 -43.12 20.31 3.52
N TRP A 4 -42.30 19.76 2.63
CA TRP A 4 -41.58 18.52 2.91
C TRP A 4 -40.08 18.72 2.97
N SER A 5 -39.63 18.86 4.21
CA SER A 5 -38.32 18.47 4.72
C SER A 5 -37.95 17.07 4.21
N ILE A 6 -36.75 16.91 3.66
CA ILE A 6 -36.15 15.58 3.49
C ILE A 6 -35.40 15.26 4.79
N THR A 7 -36.05 14.43 5.59
CA THR A 7 -35.46 13.78 6.76
C THR A 7 -34.29 12.89 6.33
N SER A 8 -33.17 13.11 7.01
CA SER A 8 -31.94 12.33 6.96
C SER A 8 -32.16 10.88 7.40
N HIS A 9 -31.41 9.94 6.79
CA HIS A 9 -30.60 8.85 7.40
C HIS A 9 -30.51 7.60 6.48
N PRO A 10 -29.41 6.81 6.52
CA PRO A 10 -28.00 7.18 6.57
C PRO A 10 -27.26 6.65 5.33
N VAL A 11 -26.62 7.53 4.57
CA VAL A 11 -25.43 7.11 3.80
C VAL A 11 -24.41 6.73 4.87
N LEU A 12 -23.90 5.50 4.81
CA LEU A 12 -22.67 5.14 5.53
C LEU A 12 -21.55 6.01 4.95
N SER A 13 -21.46 7.22 5.50
CA SER A 13 -20.32 8.11 5.38
C SER A 13 -19.18 7.43 6.11
N LEU A 14 -18.41 6.61 5.39
CA LEU A 14 -17.02 6.45 5.79
C LEU A 14 -16.36 7.79 5.49
N ASN A 15 -16.24 8.60 6.55
CA ASN A 15 -15.52 9.86 6.54
C ASN A 15 -14.19 9.69 5.82
N ASN A 16 -14.06 10.38 4.70
CA ASN A 16 -12.78 10.67 4.07
C ASN A 16 -12.05 11.72 4.91
N SER A 17 -11.58 11.32 6.08
CA SER A 17 -10.53 12.04 6.79
C SER A 17 -9.21 11.44 6.35
N TRP A 18 -8.71 11.89 5.20
CA TRP A 18 -7.29 11.73 4.87
C TRP A 18 -6.49 12.72 5.73
N GLN A 19 -6.54 12.54 7.05
CA GLN A 19 -5.77 13.34 7.98
C GLN A 19 -4.56 12.54 8.43
N TYR A 20 -3.41 13.04 7.96
CA TYR A 20 -2.07 12.72 8.43
C TYR A 20 -1.53 11.31 8.13
N CYS A 21 -0.54 11.27 7.24
CA CYS A 21 0.49 10.24 7.20
C CYS A 21 1.50 10.49 8.34
N PRO A 22 1.73 9.52 9.24
CA PRO A 22 3.05 9.25 9.76
C PRO A 22 3.65 8.12 8.92
N THR A 23 4.49 8.48 7.97
CA THR A 23 5.52 7.59 7.44
C THR A 23 6.52 7.36 8.58
N THR A 24 6.24 6.40 9.45
CA THR A 24 7.14 5.67 10.39
C THR A 24 6.18 5.00 11.36
N LEU A 25 6.07 3.68 11.45
CA LEU A 25 7.14 2.79 11.82
C LEU A 25 6.72 1.41 11.29
N SER A 26 7.48 0.87 10.34
CA SER A 26 7.43 -0.55 10.06
C SER A 26 7.55 -1.29 11.38
N SER A 27 6.50 -2.05 11.72
CA SER A 27 6.51 -3.21 12.60
C SER A 27 7.92 -3.55 13.05
N THR A 28 8.27 -3.17 14.27
CA THR A 28 9.56 -3.40 14.93
C THR A 28 9.70 -4.89 15.18
N ARG A 29 9.78 -5.68 14.12
CA ARG A 29 10.04 -7.10 14.18
C ARG A 29 11.54 -7.24 14.29
N LYS A 30 12.04 -6.95 15.50
CA LYS A 30 13.41 -7.19 15.99
C LYS A 30 14.43 -7.20 14.86
N MET A 31 14.62 -6.03 14.24
CA MET A 31 15.78 -5.77 13.42
C MET A 31 16.97 -5.92 14.36
N LEU A 32 17.66 -7.05 14.22
CA LEU A 32 18.81 -7.46 15.01
C LEU A 32 19.63 -6.21 15.40
N ALA A 33 19.83 -6.07 16.71
CA ALA A 33 20.25 -4.86 17.40
C ALA A 33 21.25 -4.03 16.56
N PRO A 34 21.11 -2.69 16.48
CA PRO A 34 22.14 -1.81 15.93
C PRO A 34 23.56 -2.17 16.42
N ASP A 35 23.62 -2.69 17.65
CA ASP A 35 24.80 -3.24 18.33
C ASP A 35 25.44 -4.43 17.61
N PHE A 36 24.68 -5.31 16.96
CA PHE A 36 25.22 -6.42 16.17
C PHE A 36 26.00 -5.90 14.96
N PHE A 37 25.43 -4.96 14.18
CA PHE A 37 26.13 -4.42 13.02
C PHE A 37 27.36 -3.61 13.41
N ALA A 38 27.26 -2.85 14.51
CA ALA A 38 28.39 -2.12 15.07
C ALA A 38 29.50 -3.07 15.54
N SER A 39 29.15 -4.12 16.29
CA SER A 39 30.08 -5.15 16.77
C SER A 39 30.73 -5.91 15.61
N PHE A 40 29.95 -6.36 14.64
CA PHE A 40 30.44 -7.03 13.43
C PHE A 40 31.38 -6.13 12.62
N LYS A 41 31.03 -4.87 12.41
CA LYS A 41 31.87 -3.91 11.69
C LYS A 41 33.19 -3.67 12.45
N SER A 42 33.14 -3.55 13.77
CA SER A 42 34.31 -3.41 14.64
C SER A 42 35.21 -4.65 14.61
N ALA A 43 34.62 -5.85 14.68
CA ALA A 43 35.34 -7.11 14.58
C ALA A 43 36.01 -7.28 13.21
N LEU A 44 35.33 -6.96 12.11
CA LEU A 44 35.91 -6.97 10.77
C LEU A 44 37.05 -5.95 10.61
N GLN A 45 36.96 -4.80 11.27
CA GLN A 45 38.03 -3.79 11.23
C GLN A 45 39.31 -4.29 11.91
N LYS A 46 39.17 -5.04 13.00
CA LYS A 46 40.29 -5.64 13.75
C LYS A 46 40.81 -6.96 13.16
N CYS A 47 40.11 -7.53 12.18
CA CYS A 47 40.47 -8.78 11.55
C CYS A 47 41.67 -8.58 10.59
N GLU A 48 42.72 -9.40 10.73
CA GLU A 48 43.90 -9.42 9.84
C GLU A 48 43.64 -10.19 8.52
N ALA A 49 42.46 -10.02 7.95
CA ALA A 49 42.11 -10.63 6.68
C ALA A 49 42.24 -9.61 5.53
N ASN A 50 42.46 -10.09 4.30
CA ASN A 50 42.52 -9.21 3.13
C ASN A 50 41.14 -8.58 2.83
N GLU A 51 41.12 -7.45 2.13
CA GLU A 51 39.87 -6.72 1.84
C GLU A 51 38.84 -7.56 1.06
N LYS A 52 39.31 -8.45 0.17
CA LYS A 52 38.42 -9.35 -0.58
C LYS A 52 37.65 -10.28 0.35
N SER A 53 38.31 -10.85 1.36
CA SER A 53 37.70 -11.73 2.35
C SER A 53 36.78 -10.98 3.32
N LYS A 54 37.18 -9.77 3.74
CA LYS A 54 36.33 -8.87 4.54
C LYS A 54 35.05 -8.51 3.78
N ASN A 55 35.17 -8.18 2.51
CA ASN A 55 34.01 -7.88 1.66
C ASN A 55 33.11 -9.11 1.46
N ALA A 56 33.70 -10.30 1.26
CA ALA A 56 32.94 -11.54 1.16
C ALA A 56 32.12 -11.80 2.44
N MET A 57 32.70 -11.60 3.62
CA MET A 57 31.99 -11.73 4.89
C MET A 57 30.87 -10.67 5.04
N ARG A 58 31.12 -9.41 4.66
CA ARG A 58 30.07 -8.36 4.63
C ARG A 58 28.91 -8.75 3.73
N GLN A 59 29.20 -9.27 2.54
CA GLN A 59 28.19 -9.73 1.58
C GLN A 59 27.41 -10.93 2.11
N GLN A 60 28.07 -11.91 2.72
CA GLN A 60 27.41 -13.07 3.33
C GLN A 60 26.44 -12.63 4.42
N VAL A 61 26.90 -11.80 5.36
CA VAL A 61 26.07 -11.29 6.45
C VAL A 61 24.91 -10.47 5.90
N SER A 62 25.15 -9.56 4.95
CA SER A 62 24.08 -8.80 4.28
C SER A 62 23.07 -9.70 3.58
N THR A 63 23.53 -10.79 2.94
CA THR A 63 22.66 -11.77 2.28
C THR A 63 21.80 -12.52 3.29
N LEU A 64 22.34 -12.92 4.45
CA LEU A 64 21.56 -13.55 5.53
C LEU A 64 20.44 -12.61 6.02
N PHE A 65 20.72 -11.32 6.14
CA PHE A 65 19.73 -10.31 6.51
C PHE A 65 18.66 -10.08 5.43
N LEU A 66 19.05 -10.15 4.16
CA LEU A 66 18.11 -10.02 3.03
C LEU A 66 17.28 -11.29 2.82
N GLN A 67 17.82 -12.47 3.14
CA GLN A 67 17.10 -13.75 3.12
C GLN A 67 16.01 -13.82 4.19
N HIS A 68 16.11 -13.00 5.24
CA HIS A 68 15.03 -12.83 6.19
C HIS A 68 13.85 -12.14 5.50
N LYS A 69 13.03 -12.96 4.81
CA LYS A 69 11.77 -12.56 4.21
C LYS A 69 10.96 -11.82 5.29
N PRO A 70 10.49 -10.59 5.04
CA PRO A 70 9.57 -9.93 5.95
C PRO A 70 8.42 -10.90 6.20
N GLN A 71 8.34 -11.44 7.41
CA GLN A 71 7.30 -12.40 7.73
C GLN A 71 5.99 -11.62 7.66
N THR A 72 5.18 -11.83 6.62
CA THR A 72 3.88 -11.19 6.54
C THR A 72 3.06 -11.73 7.70
N THR A 73 2.76 -10.90 8.72
CA THR A 73 1.90 -11.29 9.85
C THR A 73 0.44 -11.30 9.42
N ILE A 74 0.12 -12.05 8.38
CA ILE A 74 -1.26 -12.36 8.07
C ILE A 74 -1.58 -13.55 8.97
N SER A 75 -2.50 -13.38 9.90
CA SER A 75 -2.96 -14.52 10.71
C SER A 75 -3.62 -15.55 9.80
N GLU A 76 -3.67 -16.82 10.20
CA GLU A 76 -4.33 -17.85 9.38
C GLU A 76 -5.79 -17.51 9.06
N ALA A 77 -6.49 -16.89 10.01
CA ALA A 77 -7.87 -16.43 9.81
C ALA A 77 -7.95 -15.33 8.74
N GLN A 78 -7.06 -14.34 8.79
CA GLN A 78 -6.97 -13.29 7.77
C GLN A 78 -6.58 -13.85 6.40
N GLY A 79 -5.69 -14.85 6.37
CA GLY A 79 -5.28 -15.52 5.14
C GLY A 79 -6.43 -16.29 4.50
N ARG A 80 -7.21 -17.03 5.29
CA ARG A 80 -8.43 -17.70 4.81
C ARG A 80 -9.45 -16.70 4.27
N GLU A 81 -9.64 -15.58 4.94
CA GLU A 81 -10.57 -14.54 4.49
C GLU A 81 -10.10 -13.88 3.19
N LEU A 82 -8.81 -13.61 3.04
CA LEU A 82 -8.24 -13.09 1.79
C LEU A 82 -8.43 -14.08 0.63
N MET A 83 -8.21 -15.38 0.88
CA MET A 83 -8.45 -16.43 -0.12
C MET A 83 -9.92 -16.54 -0.49
N ARG A 84 -10.84 -16.32 0.47
CA ARG A 84 -12.28 -16.28 0.21
C ARG A 84 -12.60 -15.12 -0.73
N ILE A 85 -12.12 -13.91 -0.43
CA ILE A 85 -12.30 -12.71 -1.25
C ILE A 85 -11.76 -12.91 -2.67
N GLN A 86 -10.56 -13.49 -2.81
CA GLN A 86 -9.95 -13.77 -4.12
C GLN A 86 -10.71 -14.79 -4.97
N LYS A 87 -11.50 -15.67 -4.35
CA LYS A 87 -12.33 -16.65 -5.06
C LYS A 87 -13.72 -16.12 -5.43
N MET A 88 -14.15 -14.98 -4.88
CA MET A 88 -15.44 -14.39 -5.22
C MET A 88 -15.39 -13.85 -6.65
N LYS A 89 -16.31 -14.32 -7.51
CA LYS A 89 -16.34 -13.95 -8.94
C LYS A 89 -16.69 -12.49 -9.19
N ASP A 90 -17.43 -11.90 -8.26
CA ASP A 90 -17.93 -10.54 -8.36
C ASP A 90 -16.99 -9.52 -7.70
N ILE A 91 -15.88 -9.97 -7.11
CA ILE A 91 -14.87 -9.10 -6.51
C ILE A 91 -13.62 -9.09 -7.39
N VAL A 92 -13.17 -7.89 -7.75
CA VAL A 92 -11.93 -7.66 -8.49
C VAL A 92 -10.89 -7.12 -7.51
N THR A 93 -9.74 -7.78 -7.45
CA THR A 93 -8.61 -7.40 -6.59
C THR A 93 -7.42 -7.05 -7.46
N LEU A 94 -6.91 -5.82 -7.37
CA LEU A 94 -5.82 -5.31 -8.21
C LEU A 94 -4.74 -4.59 -7.37
N PRO A 95 -3.48 -4.58 -7.79
CA PRO A 95 -2.46 -3.73 -7.18
C PRO A 95 -2.85 -2.26 -7.30
N ALA A 96 -2.69 -1.48 -6.22
CA ALA A 96 -2.81 -0.04 -6.31
C ALA A 96 -1.56 0.57 -6.98
N ASP A 97 -1.73 1.73 -7.62
CA ASP A 97 -0.64 2.53 -8.18
C ASP A 97 0.31 3.07 -7.10
N LYS A 98 -0.21 3.29 -5.89
CA LYS A 98 0.51 3.85 -4.75
C LYS A 98 0.76 2.80 -3.66
N GLY A 99 2.04 2.67 -3.30
CA GLY A 99 2.49 1.89 -2.15
C GLY A 99 2.32 0.37 -2.32
N ARG A 100 2.22 -0.35 -1.20
CA ARG A 100 1.97 -1.80 -1.14
C ARG A 100 0.50 -2.10 -0.84
N SER A 101 -0.38 -1.31 -1.43
CA SER A 101 -1.82 -1.41 -1.24
C SER A 101 -2.47 -2.22 -2.36
N THR A 102 -3.64 -2.77 -2.06
CA THR A 102 -4.46 -3.52 -2.99
C THR A 102 -5.84 -2.88 -3.04
N VAL A 103 -6.35 -2.63 -4.24
CA VAL A 103 -7.71 -2.17 -4.46
C VAL A 103 -8.63 -3.38 -4.57
N VAL A 104 -9.73 -3.36 -3.81
CA VAL A 104 -10.79 -4.37 -3.86
C VAL A 104 -12.07 -3.67 -4.33
N MET A 105 -12.67 -4.17 -5.40
CA MET A 105 -13.83 -3.56 -6.03
C MET A 105 -14.92 -4.59 -6.28
N ASP A 106 -16.16 -4.21 -6.05
CA ASP A 106 -17.31 -4.97 -6.54
C ASP A 106 -17.50 -4.71 -8.04
N LYS A 107 -17.60 -5.80 -8.81
CA LYS A 107 -17.71 -5.77 -10.26
C LYS A 107 -19.02 -5.16 -10.71
N THR A 108 -20.13 -5.47 -10.04
CA THR A 108 -21.46 -4.98 -10.42
C THR A 108 -21.54 -3.46 -10.21
N VAL A 109 -21.15 -3.00 -9.02
CA VAL A 109 -21.12 -1.57 -8.67
C VAL A 109 -20.17 -0.79 -9.59
N TYR A 110 -19.02 -1.37 -9.91
CA TYR A 110 -18.08 -0.72 -10.83
C TYR A 110 -18.64 -0.64 -12.26
N MET A 111 -19.28 -1.70 -12.75
CA MET A 111 -19.87 -1.73 -14.08
C MET A 111 -21.04 -0.74 -14.20
N GLU A 112 -21.90 -0.63 -13.20
CA GLU A 112 -22.98 0.37 -13.17
C GLU A 112 -22.41 1.79 -13.22
N LYS A 113 -21.38 2.07 -12.41
CA LYS A 113 -20.70 3.36 -12.42
C LYS A 113 -20.03 3.66 -13.75
N LEU A 114 -19.38 2.67 -14.36
CA LEU A 114 -18.78 2.80 -15.68
C LEU A 114 -19.85 3.12 -16.73
N GLN A 115 -20.97 2.38 -16.74
CA GLN A 115 -22.07 2.63 -17.67
C GLN A 115 -22.64 4.03 -17.51
N GLY A 116 -22.81 4.52 -16.28
CA GLY A 116 -23.21 5.89 -16.02
C GLY A 116 -22.19 6.93 -16.52
N MET A 117 -20.89 6.64 -16.41
CA MET A 117 -19.83 7.53 -16.93
C MET A 117 -19.70 7.50 -18.45
N LEU A 118 -19.88 6.33 -19.08
CA LEU A 118 -19.82 6.13 -20.53
C LEU A 118 -21.06 6.69 -21.23
N GLY A 119 -22.21 6.69 -20.57
CA GLY A 119 -23.44 7.30 -21.08
C GLY A 119 -23.43 8.83 -21.06
N ASP A 120 -22.46 9.45 -20.37
CA ASP A 120 -22.33 10.89 -20.27
C ASP A 120 -21.20 11.36 -21.20
N GLU A 121 -21.56 11.68 -22.45
CA GLU A 121 -20.64 12.08 -23.53
C GLU A 121 -19.78 13.33 -23.17
N ASN A 122 -20.16 14.06 -22.11
CA ASN A 122 -19.43 15.21 -21.60
C ASN A 122 -18.46 14.89 -20.45
N ALA A 123 -18.54 13.71 -19.84
CA ALA A 123 -17.75 13.34 -18.65
C ALA A 123 -16.24 13.21 -18.94
N TRP A 124 -15.86 12.80 -20.14
CA TRP A 124 -14.46 12.71 -20.57
C TRP A 124 -13.91 14.06 -21.07
N ARG A 125 -14.74 14.92 -21.69
CA ARG A 125 -14.32 16.26 -22.17
C ARG A 125 -13.98 17.24 -21.04
N ALA A 126 -14.59 17.09 -19.87
CA ALA A 126 -14.35 17.97 -18.72
C ALA A 126 -13.06 17.67 -17.94
N GLN A 127 -12.46 16.48 -18.11
CA GLN A 127 -11.21 16.09 -17.45
C GLN A 127 -9.99 16.75 -18.11
N GLU A 128 -10.03 16.93 -19.43
CA GLU A 128 -8.94 17.51 -20.22
C GLU A 128 -8.80 19.03 -20.00
N THR A 129 -9.91 19.70 -19.66
CA THR A 129 -9.96 21.15 -19.44
C THR A 129 -9.54 21.59 -18.02
N ARG A 130 -9.29 20.67 -17.09
CA ARG A 130 -8.73 20.99 -15.76
C ARG A 130 -7.19 20.98 -15.72
N GLY A 131 -6.53 20.41 -16.73
CA GLY A 131 -5.06 20.39 -16.85
C GLY A 131 -4.45 21.63 -17.51
N GLN A 132 -5.26 22.54 -18.06
CA GLN A 132 -4.80 23.63 -18.93
C GLN A 132 -5.08 25.05 -18.37
N ARG A 133 -5.52 25.20 -17.11
CA ARG A 133 -5.76 26.53 -16.48
C ARG A 133 -4.77 26.89 -15.36
N GLN A 134 -3.54 26.40 -15.41
CA GLN A 134 -2.44 26.94 -14.59
C GLN A 134 -1.17 27.14 -15.43
N GLN A 135 -1.28 27.90 -16.52
CA GLN A 135 -0.12 28.57 -17.12
C GLN A 135 -0.62 29.76 -17.93
N GLY A 136 -0.59 30.94 -17.32
CA GLY A 136 -1.00 32.20 -17.97
C GLY A 136 -1.67 33.15 -17.00
N ASP A 137 -0.89 33.73 -16.09
CA ASP A 137 -0.69 35.19 -15.95
C ASP A 137 0.47 35.45 -14.98
#